data_AF-A0A964WXG0-F1
#
_entry.id   AF-A0A964WXG0-F1
#
_cell.length_a   1.000
_cell.length_b   1.000
_cell.length_c   1.000
_cell.angle_alpha   90.00
_cell.angle_beta   90.00
_cell.angle_gamma   90.00
#
_symmetry.space_group_name_H-M   'P 1'
#
loop_
_entity.id
_entity.type
_entity.pdbx_description
1 polymer ?
#
loop_
_entity_poly.entity_id
_entity_poly.type
_entity_poly.pdbx_seq_one_letter_code
_entity_poly.pdbx_strand_id
1 'polypeptide(L)'
;MKLVHSSKYYSLYQPVGERCFYVDFGQKTVRMSLCQLLSLRQKVFDISIEDHFDSDLNRHGFEVLMLCNKEHLFILNTLEVLDLKELIDQGFVALGLAAAKNVVPA
;
A
#
# COMPACT_ATOMS: atom_id res chain seq x y z
N MET A 1 4.43 -15.64 -11.67
CA MET A 1 3.78 -14.55 -10.90
C MET A 1 2.92 -13.74 -11.86
N LYS A 2 1.66 -13.47 -11.55
CA LYS A 2 0.80 -12.60 -12.37
C LYS A 2 0.78 -11.21 -11.74
N LEU A 3 1.06 -10.17 -12.53
CA LEU A 3 0.91 -8.79 -12.08
C LEU A 3 -0.59 -8.49 -11.89
N VAL A 4 -0.93 -7.98 -10.71
CA VAL A 4 -2.30 -7.54 -10.38
C VAL A 4 -2.43 -6.06 -10.73
N HIS A 5 -1.53 -5.25 -10.19
CA HIS A 5 -1.49 -3.81 -10.40
C HIS A 5 -0.09 -3.27 -10.10
N SER A 6 0.29 -2.15 -10.72
CA SER A 6 1.58 -1.50 -10.56
C SER A 6 1.37 0.01 -10.54
N SER A 7 2.00 0.67 -9.57
CA SER A 7 2.04 2.12 -9.40
C SER A 7 3.41 2.65 -9.82
N LYS A 8 3.76 3.89 -9.48
CA LYS A 8 5.07 4.47 -9.86
C LYS A 8 6.23 3.81 -9.12
N TYR A 9 6.07 3.52 -7.82
CA TYR A 9 7.14 2.98 -6.98
C TYR A 9 6.94 1.51 -6.62
N TYR A 10 5.72 1.00 -6.68
CA TYR A 10 5.37 -0.30 -6.11
C TYR A 10 4.61 -1.19 -7.08
N SER A 11 4.55 -2.49 -6.77
CA SER A 11 3.80 -3.45 -7.59
C SER A 11 3.19 -4.57 -6.75
N LEU A 12 1.98 -4.99 -7.10
CA LEU A 12 1.24 -6.07 -6.47
C LEU A 12 1.13 -7.25 -7.44
N TYR A 13 1.49 -8.44 -6.94
CA TYR A 13 1.46 -9.68 -7.70
C TYR A 13 0.66 -10.77 -6.97
N GLN A 14 0.05 -11.64 -7.77
CA GLN A 14 -0.61 -12.86 -7.32
C GLN A 14 -0.08 -14.05 -8.14
N PRO A 15 0.58 -15.05 -7.54
CA PRO A 15 0.99 -16.25 -8.26
C PRO A 15 -0.22 -17.09 -8.66
N VAL A 16 -0.12 -17.76 -9.80
CA VAL A 16 -1.13 -18.74 -10.22
C VAL A 16 -0.88 -20.03 -9.43
N GLY A 17 -1.86 -20.46 -8.64
CA GLY A 17 -1.79 -21.71 -7.87
C GLY A 17 -1.43 -21.56 -6.38
N GLU A 18 -1.07 -20.35 -5.93
CA GLU A 18 -0.83 -20.08 -4.50
C GLU A 18 -1.84 -19.10 -3.92
N ARG A 19 -2.24 -19.31 -2.67
CA ARG A 19 -3.10 -18.40 -1.91
C ARG A 19 -2.29 -17.34 -1.17
N CYS A 20 -1.35 -16.71 -1.88
CA CYS A 20 -0.50 -15.67 -1.33
C CYS A 20 -0.37 -14.50 -2.31
N PHE A 21 0.05 -13.36 -1.78
CA PHE A 21 0.27 -12.13 -2.52
C PHE A 21 1.72 -11.69 -2.32
N TYR A 22 2.26 -11.01 -3.31
CA TYR A 22 3.59 -10.40 -3.22
C TYR A 22 3.45 -8.92 -3.48
N VAL A 23 3.92 -8.10 -2.54
CA VAL A 23 4.02 -6.66 -2.72
C VAL A 23 5.48 -6.33 -2.87
N ASP A 24 5.83 -5.74 -4.01
CA ASP A 24 7.15 -5.20 -4.26
C ASP A 24 7.19 -3.73 -3.84
N PHE A 25 7.97 -3.45 -2.80
CA PHE A 25 8.19 -2.11 -2.26
C PHE A 25 9.39 -1.42 -2.93
N GLY A 26 9.83 -1.87 -4.11
CA GLY A 26 10.95 -1.34 -4.89
C GLY A 26 12.32 -1.79 -4.39
N GLN A 27 12.51 -1.80 -3.07
CA GLN A 27 13.73 -2.31 -2.41
C GLN A 27 13.62 -3.77 -1.96
N LYS A 28 12.38 -4.24 -1.73
CA LYS A 28 12.11 -5.57 -1.19
C LYS A 28 10.73 -6.04 -1.62
N THR A 29 10.68 -7.27 -2.11
CA THR A 29 9.43 -8.00 -2.30
C THR A 29 9.05 -8.76 -1.03
N VAL A 30 7.84 -8.52 -0.55
CA VAL A 30 7.30 -9.13 0.67
C VAL A 30 6.16 -10.08 0.30
N ARG A 31 6.26 -11.32 0.78
CA ARG A 31 5.18 -12.31 0.68
C ARG A 31 4.16 -12.07 1.79
N MET A 32 2.88 -12.04 1.43
CA MET A 32 1.78 -11.75 2.34
C MET A 32 0.62 -12.75 2.16
N SER A 33 -0.02 -13.13 3.27
CA SER A 33 -1.35 -13.76 3.22
C SER A 33 -2.43 -12.72 2.96
N LEU A 34 -3.66 -13.14 2.64
CA LEU A 34 -4.79 -12.22 2.45
C LEU A 34 -5.01 -11.34 3.68
N CYS A 35 -4.94 -11.90 4.89
CA CYS A 35 -5.11 -11.14 6.12
C CYS A 35 -4.00 -10.09 6.33
N GLN A 36 -2.76 -10.42 5.96
CA GLN A 36 -1.65 -9.47 6.01
C GLN A 36 -1.84 -8.35 4.98
N LEU A 37 -2.36 -8.67 3.79
CA LEU A 37 -2.68 -7.68 2.77
C LEU A 37 -3.85 -6.76 3.21
N LEU A 38 -4.87 -7.32 3.87
CA LEU A 38 -5.96 -6.54 4.48
C LEU A 38 -5.46 -5.63 5.60
N SER A 39 -4.56 -6.13 6.45
CA SER A 39 -3.92 -5.33 7.50
C SER A 39 -3.05 -4.21 6.92
N LEU A 40 -2.31 -4.48 5.83
CA LEU A 40 -1.58 -3.46 5.09
C LEU A 40 -2.53 -2.38 4.59
N ARG A 41 -3.67 -2.78 3.97
CA ARG A 41 -4.67 -1.82 3.51
C ARG A 41 -5.14 -0.90 4.63
N GLN A 42 -5.57 -1.47 5.76
CA GLN A 42 -6.03 -0.67 6.89
C GLN A 42 -4.97 0.34 7.35
N LYS A 43 -3.73 -0.13 7.60
CA LYS A 43 -2.63 0.73 8.01
C LYS A 43 -2.33 1.85 7.02
N VAL A 44 -2.29 1.52 5.72
CA VAL A 44 -2.00 2.50 4.67
C VAL A 44 -3.09 3.57 4.59
N PHE A 45 -4.36 3.18 4.74
CA PHE A 45 -5.47 4.14 4.73
C PHE A 45 -5.54 4.99 6.01
N ASP A 46 -5.11 4.46 7.15
CA ASP A 46 -5.07 5.17 8.43
C ASP A 46 -3.98 6.26 8.50
N ILE A 47 -2.97 6.23 7.61
CA ILE A 47 -1.96 7.30 7.55
C ILE A 47 -2.64 8.61 7.13
N SER A 48 -2.60 9.62 8.00
CA SER A 48 -3.06 10.98 7.72
C SER A 48 -2.03 11.71 6.86
N ILE A 49 -2.39 11.97 5.60
CA ILE A 49 -1.52 12.75 4.71
C ILE A 49 -1.49 14.23 5.13
N GLU A 50 -2.56 14.73 5.74
CA GLU A 50 -2.68 16.12 6.17
C GLU A 50 -1.58 16.45 7.20
N ASP A 51 -1.29 15.50 8.09
CA ASP A 51 -0.25 15.64 9.11
C ASP A 51 1.14 15.86 8.51
N HIS A 52 1.43 15.34 7.31
CA HIS A 52 2.71 15.55 6.61
C HIS A 52 2.93 17.01 6.17
N PHE A 53 1.87 17.81 6.12
CA PHE A 53 1.94 19.23 5.74
C PHE A 53 1.84 20.17 6.96
N ASP A 54 1.55 19.63 8.14
CA ASP A 54 1.54 20.37 9.39
C ASP A 54 2.93 20.28 10.05
N SER A 55 3.61 21.42 10.17
CA SER A 55 4.95 21.51 10.75
C SER A 55 5.01 21.14 12.22
N ASP A 56 3.88 21.23 12.94
CA ASP A 56 3.79 20.90 14.36
C ASP A 56 3.51 19.40 14.58
N LEU A 57 2.98 18.69 13.58
CA LEU A 57 2.65 17.26 13.65
C LEU A 57 3.71 16.36 12.98
N ASN A 58 4.11 16.66 11.74
CA ASN A 58 5.13 15.89 11.01
C ASN A 58 6.03 16.81 10.17
N ARG A 59 6.95 17.49 10.86
CA ARG A 59 7.89 18.46 10.28
C ARG A 59 8.70 17.95 9.09
N HIS A 60 8.92 16.64 8.98
CA HIS A 60 9.75 16.03 7.94
C HIS A 60 8.96 15.28 6.87
N GLY A 61 7.64 15.11 7.03
CA GLY A 61 6.78 14.42 6.07
C GLY A 61 7.15 12.94 5.87
N PHE A 62 7.68 12.29 6.91
CA PHE A 62 8.02 10.87 6.88
C PHE A 62 7.06 10.05 7.73
N GLU A 63 6.74 8.85 7.24
CA GLU A 63 5.89 7.89 7.91
C GLU A 63 6.62 6.56 8.11
N VAL A 64 6.43 5.95 9.29
CA VAL A 64 7.02 4.64 9.61
C VAL A 64 5.97 3.55 9.47
N LEU A 65 6.12 2.71 8.45
CA LEU A 65 5.21 1.61 8.19
C LEU A 65 5.82 0.27 8.62
N MET A 66 5.22 -0.36 9.63
CA MET A 66 5.58 -1.72 10.07
C MET A 66 4.57 -2.77 9.58
N LEU A 67 5.07 -3.82 8.92
CA LEU A 67 4.26 -4.88 8.29
C LEU A 67 4.59 -6.26 8.87
N CYS A 68 3.71 -7.23 8.58
CA CYS A 68 3.89 -8.66 8.90
C CYS A 68 4.40 -8.89 10.34
N ASN A 69 3.61 -8.49 11.35
CA ASN A 69 3.98 -8.64 12.77
C ASN A 69 5.33 -7.98 13.16
N LYS A 70 5.67 -6.83 12.55
CA LYS A 70 6.92 -6.05 12.77
C LYS A 70 8.18 -6.69 12.18
N GLU A 71 8.05 -7.66 11.29
CA GLU A 71 9.19 -8.24 10.56
C GLU A 71 9.77 -7.29 9.51
N HIS A 72 8.98 -6.33 9.03
CA HIS A 72 9.40 -5.38 8.01
C HIS A 72 9.07 -3.95 8.45
N LEU A 73 10.05 -3.07 8.32
CA LEU A 73 9.96 -1.65 8.63
C LEU A 73 10.34 -0.86 7.38
N PHE A 74 9.49 0.10 7.03
CA PHE A 74 9.70 1.03 5.92
C PHE A 74 9.58 2.45 6.46
N ILE A 75 10.44 3.34 5.95
CA ILE A 75 10.34 4.78 6.16
C ILE A 75 9.94 5.35 4.81
N LEU A 76 8.76 5.96 4.75
CA LEU A 76 8.15 6.44 3.52
C LEU A 76 8.04 7.96 3.57
N ASN A 77 8.40 8.64 2.50
CA ASN A 77 8.07 10.05 2.33
C ASN A 77 6.62 10.23 1.86
N THR A 78 6.13 11.47 1.84
CA THR A 78 4.75 11.80 1.41
C THR A 78 4.38 11.23 0.04
N LEU A 79 5.28 11.30 -0.96
CA LEU A 79 5.00 10.79 -2.31
C LEU A 79 4.92 9.26 -2.33
N GLU A 80 5.78 8.60 -1.58
CA GLU A 80 5.78 7.14 -1.40
C GLU A 80 4.50 6.68 -0.68
N VAL A 81 4.01 7.41 0.32
CA VAL A 81 2.75 7.08 0.98
C VAL A 81 1.57 7.24 0.01
N LEU A 82 1.54 8.31 -0.79
CA LEU A 82 0.49 8.55 -1.78
C LEU A 82 0.44 7.45 -2.83
N ASP A 83 1.60 7.07 -3.38
CA ASP A 83 1.73 5.98 -4.34
C ASP A 83 1.32 4.63 -3.73
N LEU A 84 1.67 4.39 -2.45
CA LEU A 84 1.25 3.17 -1.76
C LEU A 84 -0.27 3.12 -1.54
N LYS A 85 -0.91 4.25 -1.20
CA LYS A 85 -2.37 4.35 -1.08
C LYS A 85 -3.04 4.03 -2.42
N GLU A 86 -2.51 4.55 -3.53
CA GLU A 86 -3.02 4.29 -4.87
C GLU A 86 -2.86 2.83 -5.29
N LEU A 87 -1.66 2.25 -5.11
CA LEU A 87 -1.39 0.84 -5.38
C LEU A 87 -2.38 -0.08 -4.66
N ILE A 88 -2.62 0.19 -3.37
CA ILE A 88 -3.50 -0.64 -2.55
C ILE A 88 -4.96 -0.45 -2.95
N ASP A 89 -5.41 0.76 -3.24
CA ASP A 89 -6.80 0.99 -3.65
C ASP A 89 -7.10 0.26 -4.97
N GLN A 90 -6.28 0.51 -6.00
CA GLN A 90 -6.45 -0.08 -7.32
C GLN A 90 -6.15 -1.58 -7.32
N GLY A 91 -5.17 -2.02 -6.53
CA GLY A 91 -4.84 -3.44 -6.35
C GLY A 91 -6.02 -4.22 -5.77
N PHE A 92 -6.72 -3.69 -4.78
CA PHE A 92 -7.90 -4.34 -4.20
C PHE A 92 -9.09 -4.38 -5.18
N VAL A 93 -9.27 -3.35 -6.01
CA VAL A 93 -10.26 -3.35 -7.10
C VAL A 93 -9.92 -4.43 -8.13
N ALA A 94 -8.66 -4.51 -8.57
CA ALA A 94 -8.19 -5.50 -9.53
C ALA A 94 -8.30 -6.95 -9.01
N LEU A 95 -8.20 -7.16 -7.70
CA LEU A 95 -8.45 -8.44 -7.04
C LEU A 95 -9.94 -8.77 -6.87
N GLY A 96 -10.85 -7.84 -7.15
CA GLY A 96 -12.29 -8.00 -6.91
C GLY A 96 -12.68 -7.96 -5.44
N LEU A 97 -11.82 -7.37 -4.59
CA LEU A 97 -12.02 -7.26 -3.14
C LEU A 97 -12.59 -5.90 -2.71
N ALA A 98 -12.65 -4.93 -3.62
CA ALA A 98 -13.24 -3.62 -3.41
C ALA A 98 -14.02 -3.16 -4.66
N ALA A 99 -15.02 -2.31 -4.45
CA ALA A 99 -15.69 -1.63 -5.56
C ALA A 99 -14.84 -0.45 -6.06
N ALA A 100 -14.79 -0.25 -7.37
CA ALA A 100 -14.23 0.96 -7.94
C ALA A 100 -15.02 2.17 -7.42
N LYS A 101 -14.33 3.14 -6.82
CA LYS A 101 -14.94 4.43 -6.51
C LYS A 101 -15.19 5.14 -7.84
N ASN A 102 -16.45 5.32 -8.20
CA ASN A 102 -16.82 6.25 -9.26
C ASN A 102 -16.39 7.63 -8.79
N VAL A 103 -15.30 8.16 -9.35
CA VAL A 103 -14.93 9.56 -9.16
C VAL A 103 -16.03 10.35 -9.85
N VAL A 104 -16.94 10.94 -9.05
CA VAL A 104 -17.88 11.92 -9.56
C VAL A 104 -17.03 13.11 -10.03
N PRO A 105 -17.02 13.47 -11.31
CA PRO A 105 -16.33 14.68 -11.74
C PRO A 105 -17.01 15.86 -11.05
N ALA A 106 -16.19 16.71 -10.43
CA ALA A 106 -16.61 17.91 -9.71
C ALA A 106 -17.49 18.83 -10.55
#